data_AF-A0A7L9FI74-F1
#
_entry.id   AF-A0A7L9FI74-F1
#
_cell.length_a   1.000
_cell.length_b   1.000
_cell.length_c   1.000
_cell.angle_alpha   90.00
_cell.angle_beta   90.00
_cell.angle_gamma   90.00
#
_symmetry.space_group_name_H-M   'P 1'
#
loop_
_entity.id
_entity.type
_entity.pdbx_description
1 polymer ?
#
loop_
_entity_poly.entity_id
_entity_poly.type
_entity_poly.pdbx_seq_one_letter_code
_entity_poly.pdbx_strand_id
1 'polypeptide(L)' 'MEGDIIEIILSLARRDVYNGVGRVLIGELEAYGFTRDQVTAAIKALKSKYKVMVVGDVIKIYFGGNM' A
#
# COMPACT_ATOMS: atom_id res chain seq x y z
N MET A 1 -8.85 0.91 14.58
CA MET A 1 -7.43 1.32 14.46
C MET A 1 -7.11 1.40 12.98
N GLU A 2 -7.22 2.60 12.40
CA GLU A 2 -7.00 2.84 10.96
C GLU A 2 -5.52 3.20 10.66
N GLY A 3 -4.76 3.59 11.68
CA GLY A 3 -3.32 3.88 11.57
C GLY A 3 -2.47 2.64 11.27
N ASP A 4 -2.80 1.51 11.88
CA ASP A 4 -1.98 0.29 11.84
C ASP A 4 -1.85 -0.28 10.40
N ILE A 5 -2.95 -0.30 9.63
CA ILE A 5 -2.93 -0.85 8.26
C ILE A 5 -2.09 0.00 7.30
N ILE A 6 -2.11 1.34 7.46
CA ILE A 6 -1.33 2.24 6.61
C ILE A 6 0.16 2.02 6.85
N GLU A 7 0.58 1.91 8.11
CA GLU A 7 1.96 1.64 8.48
C GLU A 7 2.43 0.28 7.98
N ILE A 8 1.58 -0.75 8.07
CA ILE A 8 1.86 -2.08 7.52
C ILE A 8 2.01 -2.02 6.01
N ILE A 9 1.10 -1.37 5.28
CA ILE A 9 1.20 -1.22 3.82
C ILE A 9 2.51 -0.52 3.45
N LEU A 10 2.87 0.57 4.13
CA LEU A 10 4.13 1.28 3.85
C LEU A 10 5.36 0.44 4.19
N SER A 11 5.32 -0.33 5.28
CA SER A 11 6.39 -1.23 5.69
C SER A 11 6.61 -2.35 4.66
N LEU A 12 5.53 -3.03 4.25
CA LEU A 12 5.57 -4.06 3.20
C LEU A 12 6.06 -3.47 1.87
N ALA A 13 5.52 -2.31 1.48
CA ALA A 13 5.93 -1.63 0.26
C ALA A 13 7.42 -1.26 0.25
N ARG A 14 7.99 -0.84 1.40
CA ARG A 14 9.41 -0.51 1.54
C ARG A 14 10.32 -1.74 1.52
N ARG A 15 9.80 -2.91 1.91
CA ARG A 15 10.54 -4.19 1.84
C ARG A 15 10.67 -4.69 0.40
N ASP A 16 9.67 -4.44 -0.44
CA ASP A 16 9.69 -4.81 -1.87
C ASP A 16 9.67 -3.58 -2.79
N VAL A 17 10.80 -2.85 -2.82
CA VAL A 17 10.99 -1.69 -3.69
C VAL A 17 11.84 -2.05 -4.90
N TYR A 18 11.35 -1.69 -6.08
CA TYR A 18 12.13 -1.71 -7.32
C TYR A 18 11.95 -0.38 -8.06
N ASN A 19 13.06 0.27 -8.44
CA ASN A 19 13.07 1.60 -9.10
C ASN A 19 12.17 2.64 -8.41
N GLY A 20 12.22 2.71 -7.08
CA GLY A 20 11.42 3.67 -6.31
C GLY A 20 9.92 3.37 -6.23
N VAL A 21 9.49 2.20 -6.73
CA VAL A 21 8.11 1.72 -6.61
C VAL A 21 8.08 0.56 -5.63
N GLY A 22 7.43 0.79 -4.48
CA GLY A 22 7.09 -0.25 -3.53
C GLY A 22 5.85 -1.03 -3.97
N ARG A 23 5.83 -2.33 -3.71
CA ARG A 23 4.71 -3.21 -4.07
C ARG A 23 4.20 -3.93 -2.84
N VAL A 24 2.88 -4.10 -2.77
CA VAL A 24 2.20 -4.87 -1.72
C VAL A 24 1.11 -5.71 -2.37
N LEU A 25 1.05 -6.99 -2.02
CA LEU A 25 -0.04 -7.85 -2.46
C LEU A 25 -1.22 -7.70 -1.51
N ILE A 26 -2.44 -7.57 -2.05
CA ILE A 26 -3.66 -7.52 -1.23
C ILE A 26 -3.79 -8.81 -0.41
N GLY A 27 -3.42 -9.96 -0.98
CA GLY A 27 -3.41 -11.24 -0.27
C GLY A 27 -2.48 -11.27 0.96
N GLU A 28 -1.39 -10.49 0.97
CA GLU A 28 -0.58 -10.36 2.19
C GLU A 28 -1.36 -9.61 3.27
N LEU A 29 -2.05 -8.53 2.93
CA LEU A 29 -2.87 -7.77 3.87
C LEU A 29 -4.04 -8.61 4.41
N GLU A 30 -4.67 -9.42 3.56
CA GLU A 30 -5.70 -10.38 3.98
C GLU A 30 -5.13 -11.45 4.93
N ALA A 31 -3.90 -11.92 4.70
CA ALA A 31 -3.21 -12.84 5.61
C ALA A 31 -2.85 -12.19 6.97
N TYR A 32 -2.68 -10.87 7.01
CA TYR A 32 -2.60 -10.09 8.26
C TYR A 32 -3.96 -9.88 8.95
N GLY A 33 -5.06 -10.34 8.35
CA GLY A 33 -6.41 -10.25 8.90
C GLY A 33 -7.17 -8.99 8.50
N PHE A 34 -6.67 -8.20 7.54
CA PHE A 34 -7.38 -7.02 7.06
C PHE A 34 -8.46 -7.37 6.04
N THR A 35 -9.61 -6.71 6.16
CA THR A 35 -10.69 -6.86 5.17
C THR A 35 -10.41 -5.99 3.95
N ARG A 36 -11.03 -6.35 2.81
CA ARG A 36 -11.00 -5.55 1.58
C ARG A 36 -11.46 -4.10 1.81
N ASP A 37 -12.45 -3.88 2.67
CA ASP A 37 -12.95 -2.54 3.00
C ASP A 37 -11.90 -1.71 3.76
N GLN A 38 -11.22 -2.32 4.73
CA GLN A 38 -10.11 -1.67 5.45
C GLN A 38 -8.95 -1.34 4.52
N VAL A 39 -8.57 -2.27 3.64
CA VAL A 39 -7.53 -2.06 2.62
C VAL A 39 -7.92 -0.91 1.69
N THR A 40 -9.19 -0.86 1.25
CA THR A 40 -9.71 0.18 0.37
C THR A 40 -9.69 1.56 1.05
N ALA A 41 -10.13 1.64 2.31
CA ALA A 41 -10.06 2.87 3.10
C ALA A 41 -8.61 3.35 3.27
N ALA A 42 -7.69 2.44 3.58
CA ALA A 42 -6.27 2.74 3.73
C ALA A 42 -5.64 3.23 2.41
N ILE A 43 -5.94 2.61 1.27
CA ILE A 43 -5.48 3.05 -0.05
C ILE A 43 -6.00 4.46 -0.34
N LYS A 44 -7.27 4.76 -0.03
CA LYS A 44 -7.86 6.09 -0.22
C LYS A 44 -7.12 7.14 0.63
N ALA A 45 -6.80 6.82 1.88
CA ALA A 45 -6.01 7.69 2.75
C ALA A 45 -4.58 7.88 2.21
N LEU A 46 -3.92 6.81 1.75
CA LEU A 46 -2.56 6.86 1.20
C LEU A 46 -2.45 7.72 -0.07
N LYS A 47 -3.47 7.71 -0.93
CA LYS A 47 -3.53 8.55 -2.14
C LYS A 47 -3.46 10.06 -1.85
N SER A 48 -3.76 10.50 -0.63
CA SER A 48 -3.60 11.91 -0.25
C SER A 48 -2.14 12.32 -0.01
N LYS A 49 -1.23 11.35 0.22
CA LYS A 49 0.17 11.58 0.58
C LYS A 49 1.17 11.01 -0.43
N TYR A 50 0.77 9.98 -1.15
CA TYR A 50 1.61 9.25 -2.10
C TYR A 50 0.87 9.06 -3.41
N LYS A 51 1.63 8.95 -4.51
CA LYS A 51 1.08 8.38 -5.74
C LYS A 51 0.91 6.88 -5.53
N VAL A 52 -0.34 6.41 -5.60
CA VAL A 52 -0.72 5.01 -5.41
C VAL A 52 -1.51 4.51 -6.61
N MET A 53 -1.12 3.35 -7.14
CA MET A 53 -1.87 2.64 -8.18
C MET A 53 -2.20 1.22 -7.74
N VAL A 54 -3.36 0.72 -8.14
CA VAL A 54 -3.76 -0.67 -7.89
C VAL A 54 -3.91 -1.34 -9.25
N VAL A 55 -3.22 -2.46 -9.45
CA VAL A 55 -3.25 -3.25 -10.69
C VAL A 55 -3.50 -4.70 -10.31
N GLY A 56 -4.71 -5.19 -10.60
CA GLY A 56 -5.17 -6.48 -10.05
C GLY A 56 -5.11 -6.44 -8.53
N ASP A 57 -4.43 -7.42 -7.93
CA ASP A 57 -4.23 -7.52 -6.48
C ASP A 57 -2.90 -6.92 -5.99
N VAL A 58 -2.24 -6.10 -6.81
CA VAL A 58 -0.99 -5.43 -6.43
C VAL A 58 -1.23 -3.94 -6.20
N ILE A 59 -0.91 -3.47 -5.00
CA ILE A 59 -0.84 -2.06 -4.65
C ILE A 59 0.58 -1.58 -4.92
N LYS A 60 0.72 -0.55 -5.75
CA LYS A 60 1.97 0.12 -6.07
C LYS A 60 2.02 1.47 -5.40
N ILE A 61 3.08 1.73 -4.64
CA ILE A 61 3.35 2.99 -3.96
C ILE A 61 4.63 3.58 -4.52
N TYR A 62 4.54 4.80 -5.04
CA TYR A 62 5.68 5.49 -5.63
C TYR A 62 6.37 6.33 -4.55
N PHE A 63 7.57 5.90 -4.14
CA PHE A 63 8.42 6.59 -3.18
C PHE A 63 9.45 7.51 -3.85
N GLY A 64 9.80 7.22 -5.11
CA GLY A 64 10.65 8.07 -5.92
C GLY A 64 9.84 9.22 -6.53
N GLY A 65 9.91 10.39 -5.90
CA GLY A 65 9.58 11.63 -6.57
C GLY A 65 10.63 11.93 -7.63
N ASN A 66 10.21 12.03 -8.89
CA ASN A 66 10.57 13.21 -9.64
C ASN A 66 9.27 13.96 -9.89
N MET A 67 9.25 15.16 -9.32
CA MET A 67 8.55 16.31 -9.88
C MET A 67 9.08 16.54 -11.30
#